data_AF-A0A7C7ZSX3-F1
#
_entry.id   AF-A0A7C7ZSX3-F1
#
_cell.length_a   1.000
_cell.length_b   1.000
_cell.length_c   1.000
_cell.angle_alpha   90.00
_cell.angle_beta   90.00
_cell.angle_gamma   90.00
#
_symmetry.space_group_name_H-M   'P 1'
#
loop_
_entity.id
_entity.type
_entity.pdbx_description
1 polymer ?
#
loop_
_entity_poly.entity_id
_entity_poly.type
_entity_poly.pdbx_seq_one_letter_code
_entity_poly.pdbx_strand_id
1 'polypeptide(L)'
;KIREFTSPPNIEYTDEGRLIGHLVSGVEMLNEKLEGIKSFPADLAIRLKHLILSHHGQFDFGSPKEPAFLEAFALNFVDDIDAKISGLGRFMERDRREGAWTEFHRLFRRYLLKGDIVPPEKGSEEEMVKISSEQASLF
;
A
#
# COMPACT_ATOMS: atom_id res chain seq x y z
N LYS A 1 -4.66 -1.30 -16.27
CA LYS A 1 -3.28 -1.79 -16.42
C LYS A 1 -2.98 -2.51 -17.74
N ILE A 2 -3.95 -3.11 -18.44
CA ILE A 2 -3.69 -3.85 -19.71
C ILE A 2 -3.07 -2.98 -20.82
N ARG A 3 -3.43 -1.69 -20.91
CA ARG A 3 -2.84 -0.74 -21.88
C ARG A 3 -1.58 -0.02 -21.37
N GLU A 4 -1.40 0.00 -20.06
CA GLU A 4 -0.35 0.79 -19.39
C GLU A 4 0.99 0.04 -19.32
N PHE A 5 0.93 -1.29 -19.28
CA PHE A 5 2.10 -2.14 -19.17
C PHE A 5 2.19 -3.15 -20.31
N THR A 6 3.40 -3.52 -20.70
CA THR A 6 3.66 -4.66 -21.56
C THR A 6 3.35 -5.98 -20.83
N SER A 7 3.02 -7.01 -21.61
CA SER A 7 2.75 -8.35 -21.07
C SER A 7 4.02 -9.03 -20.54
N PRO A 8 3.92 -9.97 -19.58
CA PRO A 8 5.04 -10.78 -19.11
C PRO A 8 5.81 -11.47 -20.25
N PRO A 9 7.12 -11.76 -20.11
CA PRO A 9 7.90 -11.74 -18.86
C PRO A 9 8.48 -10.37 -18.46
N ASN A 10 8.56 -9.41 -19.38
CA ASN A 10 9.12 -8.09 -19.11
C ASN A 10 7.98 -7.08 -19.00
N ILE A 11 7.66 -6.68 -17.76
CA ILE A 11 6.63 -5.67 -17.47
C ILE A 11 7.30 -4.30 -17.49
N GLU A 12 7.11 -3.57 -18.59
CA GLU A 12 7.54 -2.18 -18.78
C GLU A 12 6.33 -1.29 -19.04
N TYR A 13 6.47 0.01 -18.80
CA TYR A 13 5.44 0.96 -19.21
C TYR A 13 5.41 1.08 -20.73
N THR A 14 4.20 1.07 -21.31
CA THR A 14 3.96 1.44 -22.70
C THR A 14 4.08 2.96 -22.88
N ASP A 15 4.19 3.43 -24.12
CA ASP A 15 4.17 4.87 -24.39
C ASP A 15 2.85 5.51 -23.94
N GLU A 16 1.73 4.82 -24.14
CA GLU A 16 0.42 5.23 -23.61
C GLU A 16 0.45 5.29 -22.07
N GLY A 17 1.01 4.28 -21.40
CA GLY A 17 1.14 4.28 -19.95
C GLY A 17 1.99 5.43 -19.41
N ARG A 18 3.09 5.78 -20.12
CA ARG A 18 3.98 6.89 -19.72
C ARG A 18 3.37 8.27 -19.98
N LEU A 19 2.64 8.44 -21.09
CA LEU A 19 2.16 9.75 -21.54
C LEU A 19 0.73 10.06 -21.12
N ILE A 20 -0.15 9.05 -21.09
CA ILE A 20 -1.59 9.18 -20.81
C ILE A 20 -1.92 8.76 -19.39
N GLY A 21 -1.37 7.63 -18.95
CA GLY A 21 -1.56 7.10 -17.61
C GLY A 21 -2.92 6.43 -17.39
N HIS A 22 -3.00 5.64 -16.32
CA HIS A 22 -4.10 4.69 -16.13
C HIS A 22 -5.46 5.29 -15.84
N LEU A 23 -5.52 6.50 -15.28
CA LEU A 23 -6.78 7.16 -14.96
C LEU A 23 -7.55 7.53 -16.22
N VAL A 24 -6.84 8.14 -17.17
CA VAL A 24 -7.41 8.56 -18.46
C VAL A 24 -7.75 7.33 -19.28
N SER A 25 -6.82 6.37 -19.43
CA SER A 25 -7.09 5.11 -20.13
C SER A 25 -8.26 4.35 -19.49
N GLY A 26 -8.42 4.41 -18.16
CA GLY A 26 -9.55 3.80 -17.46
C GLY A 26 -10.91 4.43 -17.82
N VAL A 27 -10.96 5.75 -17.96
CA VAL A 27 -12.15 6.47 -18.44
C VAL A 27 -12.44 6.16 -19.91
N GLU A 28 -11.41 6.05 -20.76
CA GLU A 28 -11.56 5.67 -22.17
C GLU A 28 -12.13 4.26 -22.31
N MET A 29 -11.58 3.29 -21.57
CA MET A 29 -12.10 1.92 -21.52
C MET A 29 -13.56 1.87 -21.04
N LEU A 30 -13.91 2.71 -20.05
CA LEU A 30 -15.30 2.83 -19.61
C LEU A 30 -16.19 3.37 -20.73
N ASN A 31 -15.79 4.43 -21.43
CA ASN A 31 -16.55 4.99 -22.56
C ASN A 31 -16.80 3.95 -23.65
N GLU A 32 -15.73 3.26 -24.10
CA GLU A 32 -15.82 2.18 -25.10
C GLU A 32 -16.84 1.11 -24.68
N LYS A 33 -16.86 0.77 -23.39
CA LYS A 33 -17.81 -0.23 -22.87
C LYS A 33 -19.25 0.28 -22.84
N LEU A 34 -19.44 1.55 -22.47
CA LEU A 34 -20.77 2.17 -22.39
C LEU A 34 -21.41 2.36 -23.76
N GLU A 35 -20.65 2.60 -24.82
CA GLU A 35 -21.15 2.69 -26.20
C GLU A 35 -21.86 1.42 -26.66
N GLY A 36 -21.44 0.26 -26.16
CA GLY A 36 -22.07 -1.03 -26.43
C GLY A 36 -23.37 -1.29 -25.65
N ILE A 37 -23.77 -0.41 -24.72
CA ILE A 37 -24.94 -0.61 -23.86
C ILE A 37 -26.05 0.36 -24.24
N LYS A 38 -27.12 -0.18 -24.84
CA LYS A 38 -28.29 0.61 -25.24
C LYS A 38 -28.94 1.27 -24.01
N SER A 39 -29.17 2.58 -24.09
CA SER A 39 -29.89 3.36 -23.09
C SER A 39 -29.28 3.35 -21.68
N PHE A 40 -27.94 3.31 -21.57
CA PHE A 40 -27.28 3.42 -20.28
C PHE A 40 -27.56 4.78 -19.60
N PRO A 41 -27.89 4.82 -18.29
CA PRO A 41 -28.20 6.08 -17.60
C PRO A 41 -27.02 7.06 -17.59
N ALA A 42 -27.26 8.29 -18.03
CA ALA A 42 -26.22 9.32 -18.12
C ALA A 42 -25.66 9.72 -16.75
N ASP A 43 -26.50 9.75 -15.72
CA ASP A 43 -26.06 10.07 -14.36
C ASP A 43 -25.09 9.02 -13.81
N LEU A 44 -25.40 7.73 -14.06
CA LEU A 44 -24.55 6.63 -13.63
C LEU A 44 -23.23 6.64 -14.39
N ALA A 45 -23.23 6.99 -15.68
CA ALA A 45 -22.00 7.10 -16.47
C ALA A 45 -21.06 8.16 -15.88
N ILE A 46 -21.61 9.31 -15.46
CA ILE A 46 -20.82 10.37 -14.82
C ILE A 46 -20.28 9.91 -13.47
N ARG A 47 -21.10 9.23 -12.64
CA ARG A 47 -20.66 8.69 -11.35
C ARG A 47 -19.53 7.66 -11.51
N LEU A 48 -19.64 6.75 -12.47
CA LEU A 48 -18.58 5.76 -12.77
C LEU A 48 -17.27 6.43 -13.19
N LYS A 49 -17.34 7.48 -14.03
CA LYS A 49 -16.15 8.27 -14.39
C LYS A 49 -15.54 8.95 -13.18
N HIS A 50 -16.37 9.52 -12.28
CA HIS A 50 -15.89 10.14 -11.05
C HIS A 50 -15.19 9.12 -10.13
N LEU A 51 -15.75 7.91 -9.97
CA LEU A 51 -15.09 6.83 -9.22
C LEU A 51 -13.68 6.55 -9.74
N ILE A 52 -13.51 6.43 -11.07
CA ILE A 52 -12.19 6.22 -11.68
C ILE A 52 -11.28 7.43 -11.46
N LEU A 53 -11.79 8.65 -11.64
CA LEU A 53 -10.96 9.85 -11.56
C LEU A 53 -10.61 10.26 -10.13
N SER A 54 -11.35 9.79 -9.12
CA SER A 54 -11.15 10.23 -7.73
C SER A 54 -10.61 9.16 -6.79
N HIS A 55 -10.34 7.94 -7.25
CA HIS A 55 -10.00 6.84 -6.34
C HIS A 55 -8.65 7.00 -5.63
N HIS A 56 -7.73 7.83 -6.13
CA HIS A 56 -6.49 8.17 -5.40
C HIS A 56 -6.73 9.18 -4.26
N GLY A 57 -7.94 9.70 -4.13
CA GLY A 57 -8.29 10.60 -3.04
C GLY A 57 -7.79 12.02 -3.32
N GLN A 58 -6.69 12.39 -2.69
CA GLN A 58 -6.19 13.76 -2.66
C GLN A 58 -5.36 14.10 -3.91
N PHE A 59 -5.29 15.40 -4.25
CA PHE A 59 -4.46 15.89 -5.36
C PHE A 59 -2.97 15.53 -5.17
N ASP A 60 -2.49 15.55 -3.93
CA ASP A 60 -1.10 15.20 -3.58
C ASP A 60 -0.76 13.73 -3.88
N PHE A 61 -1.76 12.86 -4.01
CA PHE A 61 -1.60 11.47 -4.40
C PHE A 61 -1.80 11.24 -5.91
N GLY A 62 -1.82 12.31 -6.70
CA GLY A 62 -2.00 12.24 -8.15
C GLY A 62 -3.46 12.10 -8.60
N SER A 63 -4.42 12.32 -7.70
CA SER A 63 -5.84 12.31 -8.06
C SER A 63 -6.21 13.60 -8.82
N PRO A 64 -6.84 13.54 -10.00
CA PRO A 64 -7.35 14.73 -10.69
C PRO A 64 -8.61 15.31 -10.04
N LYS A 65 -9.31 14.55 -9.18
CA LYS A 65 -10.47 14.98 -8.39
C LYS A 65 -10.51 14.29 -7.03
N GLU A 66 -11.14 14.94 -6.06
CA GLU A 66 -11.40 14.32 -4.76
C GLU A 66 -12.75 13.55 -4.77
N PRO A 67 -12.87 12.46 -3.97
CA PRO A 67 -14.13 11.76 -3.78
C PRO A 67 -15.26 12.71 -3.36
N ALA A 68 -16.44 12.55 -3.96
CA ALA A 68 -17.54 13.51 -3.81
C ALA A 68 -18.89 12.88 -3.42
N PHE A 69 -18.92 11.56 -3.20
CA PHE A 69 -20.10 10.82 -2.75
C PHE A 69 -19.68 9.53 -2.04
N LEU A 70 -20.61 8.91 -1.32
CA LEU A 70 -20.34 7.79 -0.40
C LEU A 70 -19.53 6.67 -1.05
N GLU A 71 -19.96 6.21 -2.23
CA GLU A 71 -19.29 5.13 -2.95
C GLU A 71 -17.89 5.54 -3.43
N ALA A 72 -17.67 6.82 -3.76
CA ALA A 72 -16.35 7.33 -4.12
C ALA A 72 -15.39 7.36 -2.92
N PHE A 73 -15.88 7.76 -1.75
CA PHE A 73 -15.09 7.70 -0.52
C PHE A 73 -14.76 6.26 -0.15
N ALA A 74 -15.76 5.36 -0.22
CA ALA A 74 -15.57 3.95 0.06
C ALA A 74 -14.51 3.34 -0.87
N LEU A 75 -14.60 3.60 -2.19
CA LEU A 75 -13.63 3.10 -3.17
C LEU A 75 -12.20 3.61 -2.87
N ASN A 76 -12.04 4.92 -2.63
CA ASN A 76 -10.75 5.50 -2.28
C ASN A 76 -10.15 4.87 -1.02
N PHE A 77 -10.94 4.67 0.04
CA PHE A 77 -10.42 4.07 1.27
C PHE A 77 -10.03 2.61 1.08
N VAL A 78 -10.80 1.84 0.32
CA VAL A 78 -10.46 0.44 0.03
C VAL A 78 -9.16 0.36 -0.78
N ASP A 79 -8.99 1.22 -1.80
CA ASP A 79 -7.78 1.25 -2.64
C ASP A 79 -6.53 1.65 -1.82
N ASP A 80 -6.63 2.72 -1.03
CA ASP A 80 -5.53 3.20 -0.18
C ASP A 80 -5.12 2.18 0.89
N ILE A 81 -6.10 1.52 1.53
CA ILE A 81 -5.84 0.47 2.50
C ILE A 81 -5.16 -0.74 1.84
N ASP A 82 -5.64 -1.19 0.69
CA ASP A 82 -5.05 -2.31 -0.04
C ASP A 82 -3.58 -2.02 -0.42
N ALA A 83 -3.31 -0.84 -0.96
CA ALA A 83 -1.96 -0.41 -1.32
C ALA A 83 -1.02 -0.39 -0.11
N LYS A 84 -1.48 0.12 1.03
CA LYS A 84 -0.70 0.20 2.27
C LYS A 84 -0.45 -1.18 2.88
N ILE A 85 -1.48 -2.03 3.01
CA ILE A 85 -1.34 -3.38 3.54
C ILE A 85 -0.40 -4.21 2.66
N SER A 86 -0.59 -4.16 1.34
CA SER A 86 0.28 -4.85 0.38
C SER A 86 1.73 -4.37 0.47
N GLY A 87 1.95 -3.06 0.63
CA GLY A 87 3.27 -2.49 0.82
C GLY A 87 3.95 -2.95 2.12
N LEU A 88 3.22 -2.91 3.23
CA LEU A 88 3.70 -3.38 4.53
C LEU A 88 4.03 -4.87 4.52
N GLY A 89 3.16 -5.70 3.92
CA GLY A 89 3.38 -7.14 3.81
C GLY A 89 4.66 -7.47 3.04
N ARG A 90 4.85 -6.89 1.84
CA ARG A 90 6.08 -7.06 1.06
C ARG A 90 7.34 -6.60 1.78
N PHE A 91 7.24 -5.53 2.56
CA PHE A 91 8.36 -5.05 3.38
C PHE A 91 8.71 -6.08 4.47
N MET A 92 7.72 -6.57 5.21
CA MET A 92 7.93 -7.59 6.25
C MET A 92 8.50 -8.90 5.67
N GLU A 93 8.03 -9.36 4.52
CA GLU A 93 8.52 -10.57 3.84
C GLU A 93 10.00 -10.47 3.41
N ARG A 94 10.44 -9.27 3.03
CA ARG A 94 11.82 -9.02 2.60
C ARG A 94 12.77 -8.80 3.76
N ASP A 95 12.27 -8.41 4.93
CA ASP A 95 13.07 -8.12 6.10
C ASP A 95 13.78 -9.38 6.63
N ARG A 96 15.11 -9.33 6.67
CA ARG A 96 15.98 -10.44 7.09
C ARG A 96 16.43 -10.37 8.55
N ARG A 97 15.93 -9.42 9.33
CA ARG A 97 16.33 -9.27 10.73
C ARG A 97 15.83 -10.46 11.57
N GLU A 98 16.65 -10.93 12.49
CA GLU A 98 16.21 -11.93 13.47
C GLU A 98 15.31 -11.29 14.54
N GLY A 99 14.42 -12.10 15.11
CA GLY A 99 13.47 -11.68 16.14
C GLY A 99 12.15 -11.12 15.59
N ALA A 100 11.35 -10.58 16.51
CA ALA A 100 9.96 -10.22 16.27
C ALA A 100 9.74 -8.92 15.50
N TRP A 101 10.78 -8.09 15.33
CA TRP A 101 10.66 -6.73 14.78
C TRP A 101 11.44 -6.57 13.48
N THR A 102 10.89 -5.79 12.55
CA THR A 102 11.55 -5.41 11.30
C THR A 102 12.70 -4.41 11.53
N GLU A 103 13.39 -4.03 10.45
CA GLU A 103 14.09 -2.76 10.35
C GLU A 103 13.12 -1.55 10.37
N PHE A 104 13.65 -0.33 10.47
CA PHE A 104 12.83 0.88 10.57
C PHE A 104 12.17 1.19 9.22
N HIS A 105 10.83 1.16 9.18
CA HIS A 105 10.09 1.53 7.98
C HIS A 105 10.02 3.06 7.85
N ARG A 106 10.70 3.62 6.84
CA ARG A 106 10.85 5.07 6.66
C ARG A 106 9.53 5.83 6.48
N LEU A 107 8.64 5.34 5.61
CA LEU A 107 7.36 6.01 5.34
C LEU A 107 6.46 6.08 6.57
N PHE A 108 6.28 4.96 7.28
CA PHE A 108 5.46 4.87 8.48
C PHE A 108 6.19 5.31 9.77
N ARG A 109 7.49 5.62 9.67
CA ARG A 109 8.37 6.09 10.75
C ARG A 109 8.32 5.22 12.00
N ARG A 110 8.34 3.90 11.83
CA ARG A 110 8.24 2.93 12.94
C ARG A 110 8.88 1.60 12.58
N TYR A 111 9.22 0.83 13.61
CA TYR A 111 9.46 -0.60 13.47
C TYR A 111 8.12 -1.33 13.44
N LEU A 112 8.04 -2.43 12.69
CA LEU A 112 6.83 -3.23 12.55
C LEU A 112 7.03 -4.58 13.21
N LEU A 113 5.99 -5.09 13.87
CA LEU A 113 6.00 -6.42 14.44
C LEU A 113 5.72 -7.45 13.33
N LYS A 114 6.58 -8.46 13.22
CA LYS A 114 6.52 -9.51 12.19
C LYS A 114 6.55 -10.94 12.76
N GLY A 115 6.59 -11.09 14.09
CA GLY A 115 6.62 -12.39 14.75
C GLY A 115 6.25 -12.28 16.22
N ASP A 116 6.37 -13.39 16.94
CA ASP A 116 5.98 -13.47 18.34
C ASP A 116 6.97 -12.74 19.25
N ILE A 117 6.43 -11.97 20.19
CA ILE A 117 7.23 -11.32 21.24
C ILE A 117 7.56 -12.39 22.27
N VAL A 118 8.75 -12.96 22.18
CA VAL A 118 9.25 -13.92 23.19
C VAL A 118 9.71 -13.12 24.42
N PRO A 119 9.17 -13.38 25.62
CA PRO A 119 9.67 -12.77 26.84
C PRO A 119 11.14 -13.13 27.06
N PRO A 120 11.96 -12.24 27.64
CA PRO A 120 13.34 -12.57 27.96
C PRO A 120 13.37 -13.82 28.87
N GLU A 121 14.19 -14.81 28.52
CA GLU A 121 14.35 -15.98 29.37
C GLU A 121 14.91 -15.54 30.74
N LYS A 122 14.31 -16.09 31.81
CA LYS A 122 14.64 -15.82 33.21
C LYS A 122 16.11 -16.03 33.60
N GLY A 123 16.95 -16.59 32.72
CA GLY A 123 18.38 -16.81 32.99
C GLY A 123 19.27 -15.59 32.79
N SER A 124 18.81 -14.54 32.09
CA SER A 124 19.65 -13.37 31.78
C SER A 124 19.79 -12.36 32.94
N GLU A 125 18.82 -12.32 33.86
CA GLU A 125 18.93 -11.51 35.08
C GLU A 125 19.98 -12.06 36.05
N GLU A 126 20.09 -13.39 36.17
CA GLU A 126 21.07 -14.02 37.07
C GLU A 126 22.52 -13.85 36.58
N GLU A 127 22.76 -13.85 35.26
CA GLU A 127 24.09 -13.57 34.69
C GLU A 127 24.47 -12.08 34.83
N MET A 128 23.54 -11.16 34.60
CA MET A 128 23.80 -9.72 34.81
C MET A 128 24.06 -9.38 36.29
N VAL A 129 23.36 -10.04 37.22
CA VAL A 129 23.57 -9.89 38.68
C VAL A 129 24.88 -10.54 39.13
N LYS A 130 25.30 -11.67 38.54
CA LYS A 130 26.62 -12.27 38.80
C LYS A 130 27.76 -11.38 38.33
N ILE A 131 27.67 -10.83 37.12
CA ILE A 131 28.71 -9.92 36.58
C ILE A 131 28.82 -8.65 37.43
N SER A 132 27.69 -8.11 37.91
CA SER A 132 27.68 -6.94 38.81
C SER A 132 28.21 -7.24 40.22
N SER A 133 28.03 -8.45 40.74
CA SER A 133 28.49 -8.83 42.08
C SER A 133 29.96 -9.24 42.11
N GLU A 134 30.48 -9.87 41.06
CA GLU A 134 31.91 -10.14 40.91
C GLU A 134 32.73 -8.86 40.77
N GLN A 135 32.24 -7.84 40.04
CA GLN A 135 32.93 -6.55 39.96
C GLN A 135 32.85 -5.72 41.24
N ALA A 136 31.81 -5.90 42.06
CA ALA A 136 31.71 -5.25 43.38
C ALA A 136 32.63 -5.89 44.44
N SER A 137 33.06 -7.14 44.24
CA SER A 137 34.00 -7.86 45.12
C SER A 137 35.48 -7.53 44.85
N LEU A 138 35.77 -6.73 43.82
CA LEU A 138 37.13 -6.35 43.39
C LEU A 138 37.55 -4.94 43.88
N PHE A 139 36.75 -4.33 44.75
CA PHE A 139 37.05 -3.10 45.51
C PHE A 139 36.85 -3.33 47.01
#